data_AF-A0A8S1DSN8-F1
#
_entry.id   AF-A0A8S1DSN8-F1
#
_cell.length_a   1.000
_cell.length_b   1.000
_cell.length_c   1.000
_cell.angle_alpha   90.00
_cell.angle_beta   90.00
_cell.angle_gamma   90.00
#
_symmetry.space_group_name_H-M   'P 1'
#
loop_
_entity.id
_entity.type
_entity.pdbx_description
1 polymer ?
#
loop_
_entity_poly.entity_id
_entity_poly.type
_entity_poly.pdbx_seq_one_letter_code
_entity_poly.pdbx_strand_id
1 'polypeptide(L)'
;MDEITSDLATDYANYLKIDMEDELKNVGETVEDMLTRLEEFGSLLEGVHNGGTSSLLHLGPELKMSCHTLDGLFQKIDNLEKMVATVKKDVSTMEAHLESAEAKCGIPSSDLRSFFKPLFLKNQLSSSETCSQPFEQPNIFKTSEFFPKVEDQVELK
;
A
#
# COMPACT_ATOMS: atom_id res chain seq x y z
N MET A 1 -56.72 -82.46 1.44
CA MET A 1 -56.31 -81.69 0.24
C MET A 1 -56.52 -80.20 0.50
N ASP A 2 -57.67 -79.83 1.04
CA ASP A 2 -58.05 -78.43 1.30
C ASP A 2 -57.14 -77.67 2.30
N GLU A 3 -56.63 -78.36 3.32
CA GLU A 3 -55.71 -77.79 4.32
C GLU A 3 -54.38 -77.34 3.69
N ILE A 4 -53.77 -78.20 2.86
CA ILE A 4 -52.49 -77.91 2.18
C ILE A 4 -52.65 -76.75 1.18
N THR A 5 -53.80 -76.66 0.51
CA THR A 5 -54.08 -75.52 -0.39
C THR A 5 -54.33 -74.22 0.36
N SER A 6 -54.93 -74.29 1.56
CA SER A 6 -55.14 -73.14 2.43
C SER A 6 -53.82 -72.62 3.00
N ASP A 7 -52.95 -73.53 3.43
CA ASP A 7 -51.62 -73.18 3.94
C ASP A 7 -50.77 -72.56 2.84
N LEU A 8 -50.75 -73.15 1.63
CA LEU A 8 -50.03 -72.60 0.49
C LEU A 8 -50.55 -71.20 0.10
N ALA A 9 -51.87 -71.01 0.08
CA ALA A 9 -52.48 -69.71 -0.21
C ALA A 9 -52.13 -68.67 0.87
N THR A 10 -52.04 -69.08 2.14
CA THR A 10 -51.66 -68.21 3.26
C THR A 10 -50.20 -67.82 3.18
N ASP A 11 -49.31 -68.76 2.86
CA ASP A 11 -47.88 -68.48 2.68
C ASP A 11 -47.64 -67.49 1.53
N TYR A 12 -48.30 -67.68 0.39
CA TYR A 12 -48.22 -66.71 -0.72
C TYR A 12 -48.84 -65.35 -0.39
N ALA A 13 -49.93 -65.31 0.37
CA ALA A 13 -50.53 -64.06 0.84
C ALA A 13 -49.58 -63.31 1.79
N ASN A 14 -48.84 -64.03 2.64
CA ASN A 14 -47.83 -63.46 3.52
C ASN A 14 -46.62 -62.91 2.75
N TYR A 15 -46.19 -63.57 1.66
CA TYR A 15 -45.15 -63.03 0.77
C TYR A 15 -45.52 -61.70 0.10
N LEU A 16 -46.82 -61.49 -0.15
CA LEU A 16 -47.32 -60.23 -0.72
C LEU A 16 -47.50 -59.13 0.34
N LYS A 17 -47.50 -59.49 1.63
CA LYS A 17 -47.62 -58.56 2.75
C LYS A 17 -46.25 -58.04 3.16
N ILE A 18 -45.64 -57.28 2.25
CA ILE A 18 -44.40 -56.55 2.54
C ILE A 18 -44.79 -55.25 3.26
N ASP A 19 -44.35 -55.12 4.51
CA ASP A 19 -44.45 -53.88 5.25
C ASP A 19 -43.31 -52.95 4.82
N MET A 20 -43.65 -51.91 4.07
CA MET A 20 -42.71 -50.89 3.60
C MET A 20 -42.81 -49.58 4.40
N GLU A 21 -43.57 -49.56 5.50
CA GLU A 21 -43.80 -48.33 6.27
C GLU A 21 -42.49 -47.82 6.89
N ASP A 22 -41.65 -48.71 7.41
CA ASP A 22 -40.36 -48.36 8.02
C ASP A 22 -39.34 -47.87 6.97
N GLU A 23 -39.26 -48.56 5.82
CA GLU A 23 -38.39 -48.14 4.70
C GLU A 23 -38.83 -46.79 4.12
N LEU A 24 -40.13 -46.57 3.96
CA LEU A 24 -40.66 -45.28 3.49
C LEU A 24 -40.38 -44.16 4.48
N LYS A 25 -40.50 -44.44 5.78
CA LYS A 25 -40.17 -43.49 6.84
C LYS A 25 -38.68 -43.14 6.83
N ASN A 26 -37.80 -44.13 6.73
CA ASN A 26 -36.35 -43.94 6.66
C ASN A 26 -35.95 -43.09 5.43
N VAL A 27 -36.58 -43.33 4.28
CA VAL A 27 -36.40 -42.49 3.09
C VAL A 27 -36.87 -41.06 3.35
N GLY A 28 -38.03 -40.88 3.99
CA GLY A 28 -38.54 -39.56 4.37
C GLY A 28 -37.59 -38.79 5.28
N GLU A 29 -37.09 -39.43 6.34
CA GLU A 29 -36.12 -38.84 7.28
C GLU A 29 -34.81 -38.46 6.56
N THR A 30 -34.32 -39.31 5.65
CA THR A 30 -33.12 -39.03 4.85
C THR A 30 -33.33 -37.84 3.91
N VAL A 31 -34.50 -37.73 3.29
CA VAL A 31 -34.83 -36.60 2.42
C VAL A 31 -34.89 -35.30 3.23
N GLU A 32 -35.48 -35.32 4.42
CA GLU A 32 -35.59 -34.14 5.28
C GLU A 32 -34.22 -33.68 5.83
N ASP A 33 -33.34 -34.61 6.20
CA ASP A 33 -31.94 -34.30 6.52
C ASP A 33 -31.21 -33.66 5.32
N MET A 34 -31.35 -34.22 4.12
CA MET A 34 -30.75 -33.64 2.92
C MET A 34 -31.29 -32.25 2.60
N LEU A 35 -32.59 -32.01 2.77
CA LEU A 35 -33.20 -30.69 2.57
C LEU A 35 -32.65 -29.67 3.57
N THR A 36 -32.55 -30.05 4.84
CA THR A 36 -31.96 -29.20 5.89
C THR A 36 -30.52 -28.83 5.56
N ARG A 37 -29.71 -29.82 5.16
CA ARG A 37 -28.31 -29.60 4.78
C ARG A 37 -28.17 -28.73 3.52
N LEU A 38 -29.10 -28.80 2.58
CA LEU A 38 -29.12 -27.92 1.41
C LEU A 38 -29.44 -26.47 1.79
N GLU A 39 -30.37 -26.25 2.73
CA GLU A 39 -30.68 -24.92 3.25
C GLU A 39 -29.48 -24.30 4.01
N GLU A 40 -28.81 -25.10 4.83
CA GLU A 40 -27.57 -24.71 5.50
C GLU A 40 -26.48 -24.36 4.50
N PHE A 41 -26.30 -25.19 3.47
CA PHE A 41 -25.33 -24.92 2.41
C PHE A 41 -25.64 -23.63 1.65
N GLY A 42 -26.91 -23.36 1.37
CA GLY A 42 -27.36 -22.09 0.78
C GLY A 42 -27.00 -20.89 1.67
N SER A 43 -27.23 -21.01 2.97
CA SER A 43 -26.90 -19.95 3.96
C SER A 43 -25.39 -19.70 4.03
N LEU A 44 -24.57 -20.77 4.00
CA LEU A 44 -23.11 -20.65 3.96
C LEU A 44 -22.63 -20.00 2.67
N LEU A 45 -23.23 -20.36 1.52
CA LEU A 45 -22.89 -19.78 0.22
C LEU A 45 -23.23 -18.29 0.17
N GLU A 46 -24.39 -17.90 0.71
CA GLU A 46 -24.76 -16.49 0.85
C GLU A 46 -23.78 -15.76 1.79
N GLY A 47 -23.39 -16.36 2.91
CA GLY A 47 -22.37 -15.83 3.81
C GLY A 47 -21.02 -15.57 3.11
N VAL A 48 -20.56 -16.52 2.28
CA VAL A 48 -19.31 -16.38 1.51
C VAL A 48 -19.45 -15.31 0.43
N HIS A 49 -20.55 -15.30 -0.32
CA HIS A 49 -20.81 -14.31 -1.36
C HIS A 49 -20.86 -12.89 -0.78
N ASN A 50 -21.60 -12.70 0.32
CA ASN A 50 -21.76 -11.41 0.96
C ASN A 50 -20.47 -10.97 1.67
N GLY A 51 -19.73 -11.89 2.28
CA GLY A 51 -18.42 -11.60 2.89
C GLY A 51 -17.36 -11.22 1.86
N GLY A 52 -17.30 -11.92 0.72
CA GLY A 52 -16.37 -11.63 -0.37
C GLY A 52 -16.68 -10.30 -1.07
N THR A 53 -17.95 -10.02 -1.35
CA THR A 53 -18.38 -8.74 -1.94
C THR A 53 -18.18 -7.56 -0.99
N SER A 54 -18.52 -7.71 0.29
CA SER A 54 -18.24 -6.72 1.34
C SER A 54 -16.75 -6.40 1.44
N SER A 55 -15.90 -7.43 1.49
CA SER A 55 -14.45 -7.26 1.62
C SER A 55 -13.88 -6.54 0.40
N LEU A 56 -14.32 -6.88 -0.82
CA LEU A 56 -13.85 -6.22 -2.04
C LEU A 56 -14.34 -4.77 -2.14
N LEU A 57 -15.60 -4.51 -1.80
CA LEU A 57 -16.20 -3.17 -1.84
C LEU A 57 -15.57 -2.22 -0.84
N HIS A 58 -15.17 -2.70 0.34
CA HIS A 58 -14.52 -1.87 1.36
C HIS A 58 -13.00 -1.74 1.13
N LEU A 59 -12.32 -2.86 0.87
CA LEU A 59 -10.85 -2.89 0.78
C LEU A 59 -10.34 -2.27 -0.52
N GLY A 60 -11.10 -2.35 -1.62
CA GLY A 60 -10.70 -1.79 -2.91
C GLY A 60 -10.45 -0.27 -2.85
N PRO A 61 -11.42 0.54 -2.40
CA PRO A 61 -11.24 1.97 -2.21
C PRO A 61 -10.15 2.34 -1.21
N GLU A 62 -10.06 1.62 -0.08
CA GLU A 62 -9.06 1.86 0.96
C GLU A 62 -7.63 1.59 0.45
N LEU A 63 -7.44 0.48 -0.26
CA LEU A 63 -6.18 0.15 -0.91
C LEU A 63 -5.80 1.20 -1.96
N LYS A 64 -6.77 1.62 -2.79
CA LYS A 64 -6.55 2.66 -3.80
C LYS A 64 -6.12 3.98 -3.15
N MET A 65 -6.73 4.37 -2.04
CA MET A 65 -6.35 5.57 -1.28
C MET A 65 -4.93 5.44 -0.70
N SER A 66 -4.60 4.26 -0.16
CA SER A 66 -3.25 3.96 0.33
C SER A 66 -2.21 4.05 -0.79
N CYS A 67 -2.48 3.46 -1.97
CA CYS A 67 -1.62 3.59 -3.15
C CYS A 67 -1.39 5.06 -3.54
N HIS A 68 -2.44 5.87 -3.61
CA HIS A 68 -2.30 7.30 -3.92
C HIS A 68 -1.46 8.06 -2.88
N THR A 69 -1.60 7.69 -1.61
CA THR A 69 -0.79 8.26 -0.52
C THR A 69 0.68 7.90 -0.69
N LEU A 70 0.98 6.65 -1.06
CA LEU A 70 2.32 6.18 -1.36
C LEU A 70 2.92 6.89 -2.59
N ASP A 71 2.14 7.06 -3.66
CA ASP A 71 2.59 7.80 -4.85
C ASP A 71 3.01 9.24 -4.51
N GLY A 72 2.22 9.92 -3.66
CA GLY A 72 2.57 11.26 -3.16
C GLY A 72 3.84 11.26 -2.29
N LEU A 73 4.08 10.20 -1.52
CA LEU A 73 5.32 10.05 -0.74
C LEU A 73 6.53 9.80 -1.66
N PHE A 74 6.40 8.93 -2.66
CA PHE A 74 7.47 8.65 -3.62
C PHE A 74 7.86 9.92 -4.39
N GLN A 75 6.89 10.74 -4.83
CA GLN A 75 7.19 12.03 -5.44
C GLN A 75 7.97 12.97 -4.51
N LYS A 76 7.64 13.01 -3.21
CA LYS A 76 8.39 13.81 -2.24
C LYS A 76 9.83 13.32 -2.08
N ILE A 77 10.04 12.00 -2.11
CA ILE A 77 11.37 11.40 -2.06
C ILE A 77 12.17 11.77 -3.30
N ASP A 78 11.60 11.62 -4.50
CA ASP A 78 12.25 11.98 -5.77
C ASP A 78 12.64 13.47 -5.80
N ASN A 79 11.76 14.35 -5.32
CA ASN A 79 12.04 15.78 -5.26
C ASN A 79 13.14 16.11 -4.24
N LEU A 80 13.17 15.42 -3.11
CA LEU A 80 14.25 15.56 -2.14
C LEU A 80 15.60 15.12 -2.74
N GLU A 81 15.63 14.00 -3.47
CA GLU A 81 16.84 13.52 -4.13
C GLU A 81 17.38 14.55 -5.14
N LYS A 82 16.50 15.13 -5.97
CA LYS A 82 16.88 16.20 -6.91
C LYS A 82 17.43 17.43 -6.19
N MET A 83 16.81 17.82 -5.08
CA MET A 83 17.28 18.96 -4.29
C MET A 83 18.68 18.70 -3.71
N VAL A 84 18.91 17.51 -3.15
CA VAL A 84 20.21 17.11 -2.61
C VAL A 84 21.27 17.07 -3.71
N ALA A 85 20.93 16.54 -4.89
CA ALA A 85 21.83 16.54 -6.04
C ALA A 85 22.21 17.96 -6.48
N THR A 86 21.26 18.88 -6.46
CA THR A 86 21.49 20.30 -6.79
C THR A 86 22.40 20.96 -5.76
N VAL A 87 22.12 20.79 -4.47
CA VAL A 87 22.97 21.29 -3.37
C VAL A 87 24.40 20.77 -3.51
N LYS A 88 24.55 19.47 -3.77
CA LYS A 88 25.88 18.85 -3.95
C LYS A 88 26.64 19.50 -5.10
N LYS A 89 25.99 19.70 -6.26
CA LYS A 89 26.59 20.37 -7.41
C LYS A 89 27.03 21.79 -7.07
N ASP A 90 26.18 22.56 -6.40
CA ASP A 90 26.43 23.97 -6.09
C ASP A 90 27.57 24.11 -5.07
N VAL A 91 27.61 23.24 -4.05
CA VAL A 91 28.73 23.19 -3.09
C VAL A 91 30.04 22.83 -3.79
N SER A 92 30.06 21.79 -4.63
CA SER A 92 31.28 21.43 -5.37
C SER A 92 31.76 22.54 -6.31
N THR A 93 30.83 23.27 -6.95
CA THR A 93 31.17 24.42 -7.80
C THR A 93 31.76 25.56 -6.97
N MET A 94 31.15 25.87 -5.82
CA MET A 94 31.63 26.88 -4.89
C MET A 94 33.02 26.54 -4.33
N GLU A 95 33.25 25.27 -3.97
CA GLU A 95 34.56 24.78 -3.50
C GLU A 95 35.65 24.96 -4.58
N ALA A 96 35.34 24.67 -5.85
CA ALA A 96 36.27 24.87 -6.95
C ALA A 96 36.55 26.36 -7.25
N HIS A 97 35.53 27.22 -7.14
CA HIS A 97 35.69 28.67 -7.26
C HIS A 97 36.56 29.23 -6.12
N LEU A 98 36.35 28.75 -4.89
CA LEU A 98 37.14 29.12 -3.73
C LEU A 98 38.60 28.72 -3.92
N GLU A 99 38.87 27.47 -4.31
CA GLU A 99 40.23 26.99 -4.58
C GLU A 99 40.94 27.83 -5.66
N SER A 100 40.21 28.18 -6.72
CA SER A 100 40.73 29.04 -7.79
C SER A 100 41.04 30.46 -7.31
N ALA A 101 40.21 31.02 -6.40
CA ALA A 101 40.42 32.34 -5.83
C ALA A 101 41.59 32.34 -4.82
N GLU A 102 41.65 31.37 -3.92
CA GLU A 102 42.73 31.18 -2.94
C GLU A 102 44.10 31.07 -3.64
N ALA A 103 44.19 30.24 -4.68
CA ALA A 103 45.40 30.06 -5.48
C ALA A 103 45.88 31.37 -6.14
N LYS A 104 44.94 32.20 -6.61
CA LYS A 104 45.25 33.49 -7.26
C LYS A 104 45.62 34.59 -6.27
N CYS A 105 45.00 34.63 -5.10
CA CYS A 105 45.26 35.65 -4.08
C CYS A 105 46.36 35.22 -3.07
N GLY A 106 46.96 34.03 -3.23
CA GLY A 106 48.06 33.55 -2.38
C GLY A 106 47.65 33.20 -0.96
N ILE A 107 46.36 32.94 -0.73
CA ILE A 107 45.79 32.63 0.59
C ILE A 107 45.92 31.11 0.82
N PRO A 108 46.39 30.63 1.98
CA PRO A 108 46.45 29.20 2.26
C PRO A 108 45.04 28.59 2.26
N SER A 109 44.86 27.55 1.44
CA SER A 109 43.57 26.87 1.19
C SER A 109 42.88 26.24 2.42
N SER A 110 43.57 26.18 3.56
CA SER A 110 43.02 25.66 4.81
C SER A 110 42.08 26.65 5.52
N ASP A 111 42.29 27.95 5.33
CA ASP A 111 41.71 28.96 6.23
C ASP A 111 40.25 29.26 5.89
N LEU A 112 39.89 29.33 4.60
CA LEU A 112 38.50 29.60 4.20
C LEU A 112 37.66 28.32 4.15
N ARG A 113 38.24 27.16 3.81
CA ARG A 113 37.56 25.85 3.89
C ARG A 113 37.13 25.48 5.31
N SER A 114 37.83 26.01 6.33
CA SER A 114 37.45 25.83 7.73
C SER A 114 36.10 26.48 8.08
N PHE A 115 35.69 27.55 7.38
CA PHE A 115 34.40 28.23 7.60
C PHE A 115 33.20 27.43 7.10
N PHE A 116 33.38 26.52 6.14
CA PHE A 116 32.32 25.67 5.59
C PHE A 116 32.16 24.34 6.36
N LYS A 117 32.97 24.10 7.39
CA LYS A 117 32.72 23.03 8.37
C LYS A 117 31.43 23.34 9.15
N PRO A 118 30.68 22.33 9.62
CA PRO A 118 29.30 22.49 10.04
C PRO A 118 29.11 23.65 11.03
N LEU A 119 28.16 24.50 10.67
CA LEU A 119 27.76 25.79 11.24
C LEU A 119 27.44 25.74 12.75
N PHE A 120 28.45 25.59 13.61
CA PHE A 120 28.27 25.69 15.07
C PHE A 120 29.30 26.53 15.82
N LEU A 121 30.26 27.20 15.18
CA LEU A 121 31.15 28.10 15.92
C LEU A 121 31.29 29.48 15.27
N LYS A 122 30.72 30.44 15.98
CA LYS A 122 30.96 31.87 15.92
C LYS A 122 32.47 32.16 15.94
N ASN A 123 32.99 32.88 14.94
CA ASN A 123 33.81 34.07 15.19
C ASN A 123 34.17 34.87 13.93
N GLN A 124 34.41 36.15 14.21
CA GLN A 124 34.74 37.27 13.34
C GLN A 124 35.91 37.00 12.40
N LEU A 125 35.85 37.52 11.18
CA LEU A 125 37.01 37.66 10.31
C LEU A 125 37.26 39.14 10.00
N SER A 126 38.47 39.59 10.32
CA SER A 126 39.04 40.90 10.02
C SER A 126 39.39 41.00 8.54
N SER A 127 39.07 42.15 7.95
CA SER A 127 39.32 42.52 6.56
C SER A 127 40.83 42.58 6.23
N SER A 128 41.24 41.97 5.12
CA SER A 128 42.47 42.37 4.41
C SER A 128 42.36 42.17 2.89
N GLU A 129 42.57 43.29 2.20
CA GLU A 129 43.16 43.52 0.88
C GLU A 129 42.53 42.93 -0.40
N THR A 130 42.26 43.86 -1.32
CA THR A 130 41.53 43.78 -2.58
C THR A 130 42.17 42.86 -3.62
N CYS A 131 41.59 41.67 -3.80
CA CYS A 131 41.76 40.84 -4.99
C CYS A 131 40.58 41.12 -5.94
N SER A 132 40.75 41.99 -6.95
CA SER A 132 39.66 42.36 -7.87
C SER A 132 39.42 41.26 -8.92
N GLN A 133 38.75 40.19 -8.53
CA GLN A 133 38.15 39.26 -9.50
C GLN A 133 36.72 39.74 -9.82
N PRO A 134 36.23 39.56 -11.06
CA PRO A 134 34.83 39.78 -11.37
C PRO A 134 34.00 38.80 -10.52
N PHE A 135 33.13 39.35 -9.67
CA PHE A 135 32.19 38.56 -8.88
C PHE A 135 31.11 37.99 -9.81
N GLU A 136 31.04 36.67 -9.90
CA GLU A 136 29.93 35.97 -10.55
C GLU A 136 28.93 35.55 -9.47
N GLN A 137 27.70 36.04 -9.60
CA GLN A 137 26.66 35.77 -8.61
C GLN A 137 26.28 34.28 -8.64
N PRO A 138 26.28 33.58 -7.49
CA PRO A 138 25.80 32.21 -7.41
C PRO A 138 24.32 32.10 -7.79
N ASN A 139 23.95 31.03 -8.49
CA ASN A 139 22.55 30.72 -8.74
C ASN A 139 21.91 30.20 -7.43
N ILE A 140 20.93 30.94 -6.91
CA ILE A 140 20.24 30.60 -5.66
C ILE A 140 18.94 29.87 -6.02
N PHE A 141 18.92 28.56 -5.81
CA PHE A 141 17.71 27.76 -5.98
C PHE A 141 16.75 27.98 -4.79
N LYS A 142 15.44 27.86 -5.04
CA LYS A 142 14.42 27.93 -3.97
C LYS A 142 13.87 26.55 -3.67
N THR A 143 13.62 26.26 -2.40
CA THR A 143 12.97 25.00 -1.98
C THR A 143 11.58 24.82 -2.57
N SER A 144 10.89 25.93 -2.88
CA SER A 144 9.60 25.93 -3.58
C SER A 144 9.65 25.34 -5.00
N GLU A 145 10.82 25.27 -5.63
CA GLU A 145 11.00 24.64 -6.94
C GLU A 145 10.97 23.11 -6.86
N PHE A 146 11.28 22.55 -5.69
CA PHE A 146 11.26 21.09 -5.43
C PHE A 146 10.00 20.66 -4.67
N PHE A 147 9.47 21.55 -3.83
CA PHE A 147 8.27 21.32 -3.04
C PHE A 147 7.27 22.46 -3.33
N PRO A 148 6.56 22.42 -4.47
CA PRO A 148 5.52 23.39 -4.75
C PRO A 148 4.45 23.31 -3.65
N LYS A 149 3.96 24.48 -3.21
CA LYS A 149 2.83 24.51 -2.28
C LYS A 149 1.64 23.92 -3.01
N VAL A 150 1.11 22.82 -2.48
CA VAL A 150 -0.19 22.33 -2.94
C VAL A 150 -1.20 23.39 -2.51
N GLU A 151 -1.64 24.23 -3.45
CA GLU A 151 -2.78 25.09 -3.22
C GLU A 151 -4.00 24.18 -3.07
N ASP A 152 -4.46 24.01 -1.83
CA ASP A 152 -5.76 23.43 -1.51
C ASP A 152 -6.86 24.30 -2.12
N GLN A 153 -7.15 24.10 -3.40
CA GLN A 153 -8.40 24.49 -4.05
C GLN A 153 -9.48 23.50 -3.61
N VAL A 154 -9.85 23.55 -2.32
CA VAL A 154 -11.16 23.05 -1.87
C VAL A 154 -12.11 24.23 -1.99
N GLU A 155 -12.55 24.48 -3.23
CA GLU A 155 -13.64 25.39 -3.51
C GLU A 155 -14.92 24.76 -2.93
N LEU A 156 -15.45 25.37 -1.87
CA LEU A 156 -16.77 25.06 -1.34
C LEU A 156 -17.82 25.25 -2.45
N LYS A 157 -18.52 24.17 -2.83
CA LYS A 157 -19.90 24.27 -3.30
C LYS A 157 -20.69 23.00 -3.07
#